data_AF-A0A1Q9LKM8-F1
#
_entry.id   AF-A0A1Q9LKM8-F1
#
_cell.length_a   1.000
_cell.length_b   1.000
_cell.length_c   1.000
_cell.angle_alpha   90.00
_cell.angle_beta   90.00
_cell.angle_gamma   90.00
#
_symmetry.space_group_name_H-M   'P 1'
#
loop_
_entity.id
_entity.type
_entity.pdbx_description
1 polymer ?
#
loop_
_entity_poly.entity_id
_entity_poly.type
_entity_poly.pdbx_seq_one_letter_code
_entity_poly.pdbx_strand_id
1 'polypeptide(L)'
;MRKALATAAALLALGAAAVTTPTTAQAAVCGFQVGAGGRGIYTHCANTFVLVKGHWSNGATFTRCFEPWQSGSFGPGGGLRVTQMYYVPVRPNLVVGPDGRTYCSLYQPRV
;
A
#
# COMPACT_ATOMS: atom_id res chain seq x y z
N MET A 1 58.12 16.71 -43.07
CA MET A 1 57.60 16.71 -44.46
C MET A 1 56.22 16.07 -44.47
N ARG A 2 55.25 16.73 -45.12
CA ARG A 2 53.97 16.20 -45.67
C ARG A 2 52.89 15.82 -44.63
N LYS A 3 51.88 16.69 -44.43
CA LYS A 3 50.60 16.82 -45.18
C LYS A 3 49.59 15.76 -44.71
N ALA A 4 48.61 16.16 -43.89
CA ALA A 4 47.20 16.40 -44.29
C ALA A 4 46.40 15.07 -44.24
N LEU A 5 45.11 14.97 -43.93
CA LEU A 5 43.95 15.83 -44.11
C LEU A 5 42.89 15.51 -43.03
N ALA A 6 42.00 16.46 -42.81
CA ALA A 6 40.81 16.38 -41.98
C ALA A 6 39.75 15.38 -42.48
N THR A 7 38.88 14.91 -41.57
CA THR A 7 37.43 14.85 -41.81
C THR A 7 36.69 14.80 -40.48
N ALA A 8 35.82 15.79 -40.29
CA ALA A 8 34.87 15.87 -39.20
C ALA A 8 33.76 14.82 -39.36
N ALA A 9 33.34 14.23 -38.26
CA ALA A 9 32.02 13.61 -38.15
C ALA A 9 31.45 13.99 -36.78
N ALA A 10 30.81 15.15 -36.71
CA ALA A 10 29.95 15.52 -35.60
C ALA A 10 28.68 14.65 -35.69
N LEU A 11 28.67 13.53 -34.97
CA LEU A 11 27.48 12.72 -34.77
C LEU A 11 26.61 13.39 -33.71
N LEU A 12 25.74 14.28 -34.18
CA LEU A 12 24.49 14.62 -33.51
C LEU A 12 23.58 13.38 -33.53
N ALA A 13 23.53 12.65 -32.41
CA ALA A 13 22.46 11.69 -32.17
C ALA A 13 21.73 12.15 -30.91
N LEU A 14 20.55 12.70 -31.18
CA LEU A 14 19.53 13.20 -30.26
C LEU A 14 19.43 12.34 -29.00
N GLY A 15 19.57 12.98 -27.85
CA GLY A 15 19.14 12.41 -26.59
C GLY A 15 17.67 12.00 -26.71
N ALA A 16 17.40 10.72 -26.53
CA ALA A 16 16.07 10.25 -26.22
C ALA A 16 15.70 10.84 -24.85
N ALA A 17 15.11 12.03 -24.86
CA ALA A 17 14.36 12.51 -23.72
C ALA A 17 13.23 11.50 -23.54
N ALA A 18 13.43 10.55 -22.63
CA ALA A 18 12.36 9.69 -22.18
C ALA A 18 11.26 10.61 -21.68
N VAL A 19 10.19 10.73 -22.48
CA VAL A 19 8.96 11.38 -22.04
C VAL A 19 8.42 10.47 -20.95
N THR A 20 8.82 10.75 -19.72
CA THR A 20 8.14 10.23 -18.54
C THR A 20 6.77 10.90 -18.55
N THR A 21 5.79 10.23 -19.15
CA THR A 21 4.41 10.57 -18.89
C THR A 21 4.24 10.60 -17.38
N PRO A 22 3.83 11.72 -16.78
CA PRO A 22 3.52 11.73 -15.37
C PRO A 22 2.37 10.75 -15.20
N THR A 23 2.67 9.55 -14.68
CA THR A 23 1.65 8.71 -14.09
C THR A 23 0.99 9.57 -13.05
N THR A 24 -0.22 10.02 -13.32
CA THR A 24 -1.10 10.59 -12.33
C THR A 24 -1.26 9.53 -11.26
N ALA A 25 -0.48 9.65 -10.18
CA ALA A 25 -0.61 8.81 -9.02
C ALA A 25 -2.04 8.99 -8.52
N GLN A 26 -2.89 8.01 -8.80
CA GLN A 26 -4.28 8.06 -8.41
C GLN A 26 -4.30 8.10 -6.89
N ALA A 27 -4.93 9.13 -6.32
CA ALA A 27 -4.97 9.31 -4.87
C ALA A 27 -5.51 8.01 -4.23
N ALA A 28 -4.78 7.48 -3.24
CA ALA A 28 -5.24 6.30 -2.52
C ALA A 28 -6.58 6.62 -1.87
N VAL A 29 -7.64 5.92 -2.28
CA VAL A 29 -8.98 6.14 -1.72
C VAL A 29 -8.96 5.61 -0.29
N CYS A 30 -9.20 6.50 0.66
CA CYS A 30 -9.31 6.16 2.07
C CYS A 30 -10.47 5.19 2.31
N GLY A 31 -10.29 4.26 3.24
CA GLY A 31 -11.29 3.26 3.58
C GLY A 31 -11.05 1.93 2.89
N PHE A 32 -12.13 1.24 2.55
CA PHE A 32 -12.09 -0.14 2.11
C PHE A 32 -12.43 -0.29 0.63
N GLN A 33 -11.66 -1.14 -0.05
CA GLN A 33 -11.85 -1.48 -1.46
C GLN A 33 -11.80 -3.00 -1.62
N VAL A 34 -12.78 -3.57 -2.32
CA VAL A 34 -12.73 -4.97 -2.77
C VAL A 34 -12.52 -4.96 -4.27
N GLY A 35 -11.33 -5.38 -4.70
CA GLY A 35 -11.02 -5.57 -6.11
C GLY A 35 -11.64 -6.86 -6.67
N ALA A 36 -11.71 -6.92 -8.00
CA ALA A 36 -12.06 -8.13 -8.73
C ALA A 36 -11.18 -9.31 -8.27
N GLY A 37 -11.79 -10.47 -8.02
CA GLY A 37 -11.10 -11.65 -7.49
C GLY A 37 -11.01 -11.74 -5.96
N GLY A 38 -11.60 -10.77 -5.23
CA GLY A 38 -11.75 -10.86 -3.76
C GLY A 38 -10.52 -10.39 -2.97
N ARG A 39 -9.68 -9.55 -3.60
CA ARG A 39 -8.60 -8.83 -2.92
C ARG A 39 -9.18 -7.62 -2.19
N GLY A 40 -9.12 -7.63 -0.87
CA GLY A 40 -9.46 -6.48 -0.03
C GLY A 40 -8.24 -5.58 0.16
N ILE A 41 -8.42 -4.28 0.01
CA ILE A 41 -7.44 -3.25 0.39
C ILE A 41 -8.12 -2.34 1.41
N TYR A 42 -7.43 -2.07 2.51
CA TYR A 42 -7.79 -1.02 3.44
C TYR A 42 -6.70 0.03 3.47
N THR A 43 -7.09 1.29 3.28
CA THR A 43 -6.21 2.46 3.37
C THR A 43 -6.69 3.33 4.51
N HIS A 44 -5.90 3.40 5.58
CA HIS A 44 -6.18 4.28 6.71
C HIS A 44 -5.72 5.69 6.40
N CYS A 45 -6.60 6.68 6.56
CA CYS A 45 -6.30 8.09 6.35
C CYS A 45 -6.67 8.93 7.57
N ALA A 46 -6.22 8.53 8.74
CA ALA A 46 -6.41 9.29 9.95
C ALA A 46 -5.15 9.26 10.81
N ASN A 47 -5.05 10.22 11.74
CA ASN A 47 -3.97 10.32 12.72
C ASN A 47 -4.22 9.46 13.97
N THR A 48 -5.04 8.41 13.85
CA THR A 48 -5.50 7.60 14.97
C THR A 48 -5.24 6.12 14.72
N PHE A 49 -5.23 5.32 15.78
CA PHE A 49 -5.22 3.87 15.63
C PHE A 49 -6.66 3.36 15.51
N VAL A 50 -6.89 2.43 14.58
CA VAL A 50 -8.21 1.85 14.36
C VAL A 50 -8.17 0.34 14.30
N LEU A 51 -9.30 -0.28 14.60
CA LEU A 51 -9.50 -1.72 14.48
C LEU A 51 -10.44 -2.00 13.32
N VAL A 52 -10.04 -2.92 12.45
CA VAL A 52 -10.81 -3.34 11.28
C VAL A 52 -11.07 -4.84 11.40
N LYS A 53 -12.34 -5.24 11.26
CA LYS A 53 -12.75 -6.64 11.19
C LYS A 53 -13.07 -6.99 9.75
N GLY A 54 -12.59 -8.14 9.30
CA GLY A 54 -12.85 -8.69 7.98
C GLY A 54 -13.33 -10.12 8.03
N HIS A 55 -14.08 -10.50 7.00
CA HIS A 55 -14.67 -11.81 6.81
C HIS A 55 -14.12 -12.45 5.53
N TRP A 56 -13.75 -13.71 5.63
CA TRP A 56 -13.30 -14.53 4.52
C TRP A 56 -14.46 -15.35 3.94
N SER A 57 -14.32 -15.75 2.68
CA SER A 57 -15.31 -16.57 1.96
C SER A 57 -15.58 -17.95 2.56
N ASN A 58 -14.71 -18.46 3.44
CA ASN A 58 -14.90 -19.71 4.17
C ASN A 58 -15.57 -19.52 5.56
N GLY A 59 -16.01 -18.30 5.87
CA GLY A 59 -16.63 -17.97 7.17
C GLY A 59 -15.64 -17.61 8.28
N ALA A 60 -14.33 -17.74 8.05
CA ALA A 60 -13.33 -17.29 9.01
C ALA A 60 -13.30 -15.75 9.07
N THR A 61 -12.93 -15.20 10.23
CA THR A 61 -12.80 -13.75 10.42
C THR A 61 -11.39 -13.38 10.82
N PHE A 62 -10.99 -12.15 10.54
CA PHE A 62 -9.76 -11.56 11.06
C PHE A 62 -10.05 -10.18 11.65
N THR A 63 -9.22 -9.80 12.60
CA THR A 63 -9.23 -8.46 13.19
C THR A 63 -7.82 -7.91 13.11
N ARG A 64 -7.67 -6.71 12.54
CA ARG A 64 -6.36 -6.06 12.38
C ARG A 64 -6.41 -4.64 12.88
N CYS A 65 -5.41 -4.27 13.67
CA CYS A 65 -5.16 -2.89 14.05
C CYS A 65 -4.35 -2.20 12.95
N PHE A 66 -4.71 -0.96 12.65
CA PHE A 66 -4.02 -0.09 11.71
C PHE A 66 -3.51 1.15 12.42
N GLU A 67 -2.25 1.46 12.15
CA GLU A 67 -1.57 2.67 12.58
C GLU A 67 -2.00 3.86 11.72
N PRO A 68 -1.74 5.10 12.19
CA PRO A 68 -1.93 6.30 11.37
C PRO A 68 -1.32 6.15 9.97
N TRP A 69 -2.11 6.46 8.95
CA TRP A 69 -1.70 6.40 7.53
C TRP A 69 -1.28 5.03 6.99
N GLN A 70 -1.51 3.95 7.75
CA GLN A 70 -1.15 2.60 7.33
C GLN A 70 -2.16 2.04 6.31
N SER A 71 -1.66 1.25 5.36
CA SER A 71 -2.50 0.46 4.46
C SER A 71 -2.25 -1.04 4.61
N GLY A 72 -3.25 -1.85 4.26
CA GLY A 72 -3.18 -3.30 4.35
C GLY A 72 -3.90 -3.96 3.18
N SER A 73 -3.30 -5.01 2.65
CA SER A 73 -3.88 -5.86 1.61
C SER A 73 -4.24 -7.22 2.20
N PHE A 74 -5.40 -7.74 1.81
CA PHE A 74 -5.97 -8.98 2.30
C PHE A 74 -6.47 -9.80 1.11
N GLY A 75 -5.97 -11.03 0.99
CA GLY A 75 -6.45 -11.94 -0.04
C GLY A 75 -6.03 -11.60 -1.49
N PRO A 76 -6.33 -12.50 -2.44
CA PRO A 76 -6.72 -13.89 -2.21
C PRO A 76 -5.47 -14.78 -2.05
N GLY A 77 -4.82 -14.73 -0.89
CA GLY A 77 -3.80 -15.71 -0.52
C GLY A 77 -4.49 -17.01 -0.12
N GLY A 78 -4.07 -18.14 -0.70
CA GLY A 78 -4.66 -19.45 -0.41
C GLY A 78 -6.10 -19.65 -0.89
N GLY A 79 -6.56 -18.88 -1.88
CA GLY A 79 -7.90 -19.01 -2.46
C GLY A 79 -9.04 -18.38 -1.65
N LEU A 80 -8.76 -17.81 -0.46
CA LEU A 80 -9.75 -17.14 0.37
C LEU A 80 -9.97 -15.70 -0.09
N ARG A 81 -11.24 -15.33 -0.31
CA ARG A 81 -11.63 -13.98 -0.72
C ARG A 81 -12.16 -13.20 0.47
N VAL A 82 -11.87 -11.91 0.54
CA VAL A 82 -12.52 -11.02 1.50
C VAL A 82 -13.95 -10.77 1.02
N THR A 83 -14.94 -11.06 1.87
CA THR A 83 -16.37 -10.84 1.57
C THR A 83 -16.89 -9.56 2.20
N GLN A 84 -16.36 -9.17 3.36
CA GLN A 84 -16.77 -7.98 4.08
C GLN A 84 -15.61 -7.45 4.93
N MET A 85 -15.47 -6.12 5.03
CA MET A 85 -14.63 -5.48 6.05
C MET A 85 -15.31 -4.22 6.58
N TYR A 86 -15.12 -3.94 7.86
CA TYR A 86 -15.68 -2.75 8.52
C TYR A 86 -14.84 -2.32 9.72
N TYR A 87 -15.01 -1.05 10.09
CA TYR A 87 -14.45 -0.50 11.32
C TYR A 87 -15.16 -1.07 12.55
N VAL A 88 -14.38 -1.36 13.59
CA VAL A 88 -14.87 -1.83 14.87
C VAL A 88 -14.79 -0.68 15.87
N PRO A 89 -15.90 -0.26 16.50
CA PRO A 89 -15.93 0.86 17.44
C PRO A 89 -15.41 0.44 18.83
N VAL A 90 -14.29 -0.27 18.87
CA VAL A 90 -13.58 -0.69 20.07
C VAL A 90 -12.17 -0.13 19.99
N ARG A 91 -11.69 0.40 21.13
CA ARG A 91 -10.35 0.96 21.20
C ARG A 91 -9.30 -0.16 20.96
N PRO A 92 -8.35 0.01 20.03
CA PRO A 92 -7.30 -0.98 19.82
C PRO A 92 -6.42 -1.14 21.06
N ASN A 93 -5.88 -2.33 21.25
CA ASN A 93 -4.80 -2.53 22.20
C ASN A 93 -3.50 -2.00 21.59
N LEU A 94 -2.82 -1.13 22.32
CA LEU A 94 -1.60 -0.48 21.87
C LEU A 94 -0.42 -0.83 22.79
N VAL A 95 0.78 -0.84 22.24
CA VAL A 95 2.03 -1.04 22.99
C VAL A 95 2.99 0.11 22.68
N VAL A 96 3.85 0.46 23.64
CA VAL A 96 4.92 1.43 23.45
C VAL A 96 6.20 0.67 23.14
N GLY A 97 6.80 0.97 21.98
CA GLY A 97 8.07 0.37 21.56
C GLY A 97 9.27 0.95 22.31
N PRO A 98 10.46 0.34 22.15
CA PRO A 98 11.70 0.85 22.76
C PRO A 98 12.10 2.26 22.29
N ASP A 99 11.61 2.68 21.13
CA ASP A 99 11.79 4.01 20.54
C ASP A 99 10.78 5.05 21.05
N GLY A 100 9.94 4.70 22.03
CA GLY A 100 8.91 5.55 22.60
C GLY A 100 7.68 5.76 21.71
N ARG A 101 7.62 5.13 20.53
CA ARG A 101 6.46 5.23 19.63
C ARG A 101 5.38 4.23 20.03
N THR A 102 4.14 4.57 19.72
CA THR A 102 2.99 3.69 19.95
C THR A 102 2.74 2.81 18.73
N TYR A 103 2.52 1.52 18.95
CA TYR A 103 2.28 0.52 17.91
C TYR A 103 1.02 -0.28 18.21
N CYS A 104 0.47 -0.91 17.18
CA CYS A 104 -0.57 -1.91 17.35
C CYS A 104 -0.05 -3.12 18.14
N SER A 105 -0.74 -3.52 19.20
CA SER A 105 -0.47 -4.79 19.90
C SER A 105 -0.76 -5.99 18.98
N LEU A 106 -0.02 -7.08 19.16
CA LEU A 106 -0.35 -8.38 18.57
C LEU A 106 -1.65 -8.96 19.14
N TYR A 107 -2.02 -8.58 20.36
CA TYR A 107 -3.22 -9.05 21.05
C TYR A 107 -4.30 -7.99 20.98
N GLN A 108 -5.10 -8.01 19.93
CA GLN A 108 -6.25 -7.11 19.77
C GLN A 108 -7.50 -7.64 20.48
N PRO A 109 -8.45 -6.76 20.85
CA PRO A 109 -9.76 -7.19 21.35
C PRO A 109 -10.44 -8.18 20.39
N ARG A 110 -11.01 -9.24 20.95
CA ARG A 110 -11.89 -10.14 20.20
C ARG A 110 -13.24 -9.47 20.02
N VAL A 111 -13.67 -9.40 18.77
CA VAL A 111 -14.87 -8.73 18.26
C VAL A 111 -15.44 -9.55 17.15
#